data_AF-A0A371K661-F1
#
_entry.id   AF-A0A371K661-F1
#
_cell.length_a   1.000
_cell.length_b   1.000
_cell.length_c   1.000
_cell.angle_alpha   90.00
_cell.angle_beta   90.00
_cell.angle_gamma   90.00
#
_symmetry.space_group_name_H-M   'P 1'
#
loop_
_entity.id
_entity.type
_entity.pdbx_description
1 polymer ?
#
loop_
_entity_poly.entity_id
_entity_poly.type
_entity_poly.pdbx_seq_one_letter_code
_entity_poly.pdbx_strand_id
1 'polypeptide(L)'
;MPRKIVARRSAIHGNGVFAAAAIPKGERIVEYRGRRRTHEEVDAGDSGDTDSGHTFLFTLNDEYVIDANFEGNTARWINHSCAPNCEAVLDEDEGDDRRKDRVFIEAIRDIAPGEELSYNYGITLEEKHTKRLKQIWECRCGAENCTGTMLQPKKDKKDKKDKKKKKKDKDKKKKKDKKSKKD
;
A
#
# COMPACT_ATOMS: atom_id res chain seq x y z
N MET A 1 18.49 -11.38 14.38
CA MET A 1 18.27 -10.07 15.05
C MET A 1 16.88 -10.08 15.66
N PRO A 2 16.67 -9.52 16.87
CA PRO A 2 15.34 -9.41 17.46
C PRO A 2 14.44 -8.55 16.56
N ARG A 3 13.14 -8.89 16.50
CA ARG A 3 12.16 -8.08 15.76
C ARG A 3 12.10 -6.68 16.37
N LYS A 4 12.34 -5.65 15.56
CA LYS A 4 12.21 -4.23 15.98
C LYS A 4 10.77 -3.74 16.03
N ILE A 5 9.80 -4.64 15.86
CA ILE A 5 8.37 -4.30 15.81
C ILE A 5 7.54 -5.23 16.68
N VAL A 6 6.48 -4.69 17.26
CA VAL A 6 5.52 -5.43 18.10
C VAL A 6 4.09 -4.98 17.81
N ALA A 7 3.14 -5.91 17.82
CA ALA A 7 1.72 -5.58 17.70
C ALA A 7 1.10 -5.34 19.08
N ARG A 8 0.29 -4.29 19.20
CA ARG A 8 -0.52 -3.98 20.39
C ARG A 8 -1.80 -3.25 19.98
N ARG A 9 -2.70 -2.98 20.92
CA ARG A 9 -3.91 -2.16 20.65
C ARG A 9 -3.50 -0.76 20.21
N SER A 10 -4.18 -0.25 19.19
CA SER A 10 -3.95 1.08 18.63
C SER A 10 -5.05 2.04 19.05
N ALA A 11 -4.68 3.32 19.20
CA ALA A 11 -5.65 4.41 19.34
C ALA A 11 -6.31 4.79 18.00
N ILE A 12 -5.68 4.45 16.86
CA ILE A 12 -6.20 4.72 15.52
C ILE A 12 -7.33 3.74 15.20
N HIS A 13 -7.02 2.44 15.21
CA HIS A 13 -7.97 1.39 14.88
C HIS A 13 -7.47 0.01 15.35
N GLY A 14 -8.35 -0.77 15.99
CA GLY A 14 -8.10 -2.18 16.31
C GLY A 14 -6.72 -2.48 16.93
N ASN A 15 -5.86 -3.11 16.14
CA ASN A 15 -4.44 -3.34 16.47
C ASN A 15 -3.57 -2.42 15.61
N GLY A 16 -2.41 -2.06 16.17
CA GLY A 16 -1.35 -1.33 15.50
C GLY A 16 -0.02 -2.08 15.62
N VAL A 17 0.96 -1.66 14.83
CA VAL A 17 2.35 -2.13 14.96
C VAL A 17 3.22 -0.98 15.41
N PHE A 18 4.09 -1.24 16.36
CA PHE A 18 4.89 -0.22 17.03
C PHE A 18 6.35 -0.58 17.01
N ALA A 19 7.20 0.44 16.96
CA ALA A 19 8.63 0.29 17.05
C ALA A 19 9.01 -0.22 18.46
N ALA A 20 9.66 -1.38 18.55
CA ALA A 20 10.22 -1.92 19.79
C ALA A 20 11.65 -1.43 20.05
N ALA A 21 12.29 -0.86 19.02
CA ALA A 21 13.61 -0.25 19.06
C ALA A 21 13.65 0.92 18.07
N ALA A 22 14.73 1.72 18.08
CA ALA A 22 14.89 2.78 17.10
C ALA A 22 15.01 2.21 15.68
N ILE A 23 14.30 2.80 14.73
CA ILE A 23 14.30 2.44 13.32
C ILE A 23 14.76 3.67 12.52
N PRO A 24 15.96 3.64 11.93
CA PRO A 24 16.46 4.74 11.10
C PRO A 24 15.67 4.86 9.79
N LYS A 25 15.65 6.07 9.23
CA LYS A 25 15.14 6.35 7.89
C LYS A 25 15.77 5.41 6.85
N GLY A 26 14.94 4.90 5.95
CA GLY A 26 15.33 3.99 4.87
C GLY A 26 15.45 2.52 5.30
N GLU A 27 15.26 2.20 6.58
CA GLU A 27 15.27 0.80 7.00
C GLU A 27 14.04 0.06 6.48
N ARG A 28 14.28 -1.07 5.81
CA ARG A 28 13.26 -2.04 5.41
C ARG A 28 12.82 -2.85 6.62
N ILE A 29 11.63 -2.54 7.13
CA ILE A 29 11.15 -3.01 8.43
C ILE A 29 10.56 -4.43 8.32
N VAL A 30 9.64 -4.63 7.39
CA VAL A 30 8.89 -5.89 7.26
C VAL A 30 8.32 -6.04 5.86
N GLU A 31 8.28 -7.27 5.35
CA GLU A 31 7.54 -7.61 4.14
C GLU A 31 6.03 -7.72 4.44
N TYR A 32 5.18 -7.18 3.58
CA TYR A 32 3.74 -7.42 3.64
C TYR A 32 3.41 -8.78 3.02
N ARG A 33 3.04 -9.75 3.86
CA ARG A 33 2.78 -11.15 3.44
C ARG A 33 1.30 -11.47 3.48
N GLY A 34 0.91 -12.43 2.65
CA GLY A 34 -0.41 -13.00 2.54
C GLY A 34 -0.49 -13.93 1.34
N ARG A 35 -1.62 -14.60 1.16
CA ARG A 35 -1.87 -15.46 0.01
C ARG A 35 -1.84 -14.63 -1.27
N ARG A 36 -1.18 -15.14 -2.32
CA ARG A 36 -1.25 -14.54 -3.66
C ARG A 36 -2.56 -14.94 -4.32
N ARG A 37 -3.33 -13.96 -4.76
CA ARG A 37 -4.60 -14.17 -5.48
C ARG A 37 -4.64 -13.30 -6.72
N THR A 38 -5.36 -13.70 -7.75
CA THR A 38 -5.63 -12.82 -8.89
C THR A 38 -6.68 -11.77 -8.53
N HIS A 39 -6.76 -10.68 -9.29
CA HIS A 39 -7.85 -9.71 -9.13
C HIS A 39 -9.23 -10.35 -9.30
N GLU A 40 -9.39 -11.23 -10.30
CA GLU A 40 -10.63 -11.97 -10.55
C GLU A 40 -11.04 -12.85 -9.36
N GLU A 41 -10.08 -13.54 -8.74
CA GLU A 41 -10.35 -14.34 -7.55
C GLU A 41 -10.83 -13.46 -6.39
N VAL A 42 -10.17 -12.31 -6.17
CA VAL A 42 -10.53 -11.37 -5.11
C VAL A 42 -11.95 -10.84 -5.31
N ASP A 43 -12.29 -10.44 -6.54
CA ASP A 43 -13.60 -9.91 -6.91
C ASP A 43 -14.73 -10.95 -6.82
N ALA A 44 -14.42 -12.24 -7.07
CA ALA A 44 -15.38 -13.34 -7.03
C ALA A 44 -15.57 -13.99 -5.65
N GLY A 45 -14.69 -13.70 -4.68
CA GLY A 45 -14.69 -14.34 -3.36
C GLY A 45 -15.12 -13.43 -2.22
N ASP A 46 -15.23 -14.01 -1.00
CA ASP A 46 -15.55 -13.32 0.25
C ASP A 46 -14.36 -12.50 0.82
N SER A 47 -13.61 -11.83 -0.05
CA SER A 47 -12.31 -11.21 0.26
C SER A 47 -12.49 -9.86 0.96
N GLY A 48 -12.94 -9.90 2.21
CA GLY A 48 -13.16 -8.70 3.01
C GLY A 48 -14.54 -8.07 2.78
N ASP A 49 -15.01 -7.42 3.83
CA ASP A 49 -16.31 -6.76 3.84
C ASP A 49 -16.13 -5.31 3.39
N THR A 50 -16.41 -5.03 2.11
CA THR A 50 -16.38 -3.67 1.56
C THR A 50 -17.39 -2.73 2.23
N ASP A 51 -18.46 -3.28 2.86
CA ASP A 51 -19.40 -2.50 3.66
C ASP A 51 -18.78 -2.05 4.99
N SER A 52 -17.76 -2.76 5.49
CA SER A 52 -16.99 -2.36 6.68
C SER A 52 -15.84 -1.40 6.40
N GLY A 53 -15.39 -1.28 5.14
CA GLY A 53 -14.21 -0.49 4.78
C GLY A 53 -12.88 -1.07 5.30
N HIS A 54 -12.90 -2.30 5.80
CA HIS A 54 -11.73 -3.02 6.30
C HIS A 54 -11.31 -4.10 5.31
N THR A 55 -10.10 -3.98 4.81
CA THR A 55 -9.50 -4.97 3.92
C THR A 55 -8.03 -5.16 4.22
N PHE A 56 -7.55 -6.39 4.11
CA PHE A 56 -6.13 -6.75 4.18
C PHE A 56 -5.58 -7.11 2.79
N LEU A 57 -6.18 -6.50 1.76
CA LEU A 57 -5.77 -6.65 0.38
C LEU A 57 -4.71 -5.59 0.03
N PHE A 58 -3.66 -6.02 -0.65
CA PHE A 58 -2.62 -5.15 -1.18
C PHE A 58 -2.44 -5.45 -2.67
N THR A 59 -2.69 -4.47 -3.55
CA THR A 59 -2.41 -4.66 -4.99
C THR A 59 -0.91 -4.82 -5.20
N LEU A 60 -0.49 -6.00 -5.65
CA LEU A 60 0.91 -6.28 -5.90
C LEU A 60 1.33 -5.76 -7.28
N ASN A 61 0.56 -6.13 -8.31
CA ASN A 61 0.76 -5.71 -9.69
C ASN A 61 -0.55 -5.84 -10.48
N ASP A 62 -0.46 -5.73 -11.81
CA ASP A 62 -1.62 -5.77 -12.71
C ASP A 62 -2.33 -7.15 -12.71
N GLU A 63 -1.70 -8.21 -12.19
CA GLU A 63 -2.23 -9.58 -12.19
C GLU A 63 -2.59 -10.08 -10.79
N TYR A 64 -1.81 -9.69 -9.77
CA TYR A 64 -1.88 -10.26 -8.43
C TYR A 64 -2.18 -9.25 -7.34
N VAL A 65 -2.84 -9.77 -6.30
CA VAL A 65 -3.13 -9.14 -5.02
C VAL A 65 -2.54 -10.00 -3.91
N ILE A 66 -2.03 -9.36 -2.87
CA ILE A 66 -1.68 -9.99 -1.60
C ILE A 66 -2.91 -9.94 -0.70
N ASP A 67 -3.44 -11.10 -0.32
CA ASP A 67 -4.56 -11.20 0.62
C ASP A 67 -4.04 -11.64 1.99
N ALA A 68 -3.83 -10.68 2.90
CA ALA A 68 -3.31 -10.96 4.24
C ALA A 68 -4.40 -11.40 5.25
N ASN A 69 -5.65 -11.62 4.80
CA ASN A 69 -6.61 -12.42 5.56
C ASN A 69 -6.11 -13.86 5.73
N PHE A 70 -5.47 -14.39 4.68
CA PHE A 70 -4.92 -15.73 4.62
C PHE A 70 -3.40 -15.68 4.58
N GLU A 71 -2.72 -16.46 5.43
CA GLU A 71 -1.25 -16.55 5.44
C GLU A 71 -0.54 -15.18 5.67
N GLY A 72 -1.24 -14.25 6.32
CA GLY A 72 -0.72 -12.92 6.64
C GLY A 72 0.33 -12.92 7.75
N ASN A 73 1.03 -11.81 7.89
CA ASN A 73 1.95 -11.56 9.02
C ASN A 73 1.58 -10.28 9.79
N THR A 74 2.40 -9.89 10.76
CA THR A 74 2.17 -8.70 11.61
C THR A 74 1.97 -7.41 10.82
N ALA A 75 2.51 -7.29 9.59
CA ALA A 75 2.39 -6.09 8.77
C ALA A 75 0.94 -5.72 8.43
N ARG A 76 0.01 -6.69 8.43
CA ARG A 76 -1.42 -6.45 8.19
C ARG A 76 -2.08 -5.50 9.21
N TRP A 77 -1.45 -5.32 10.37
CA TRP A 77 -1.95 -4.47 11.46
C TRP A 77 -1.34 -3.06 11.43
N ILE A 78 -0.50 -2.72 10.45
CA ILE A 78 0.05 -1.36 10.34
C ILE A 78 -1.07 -0.44 9.86
N ASN A 79 -1.38 0.60 10.63
CA ASN A 79 -2.53 1.47 10.37
C ASN A 79 -2.25 2.52 9.30
N HIS A 80 -3.34 3.11 8.81
CA HIS A 80 -3.28 4.28 7.95
C HIS A 80 -2.92 5.56 8.72
N SER A 81 -2.12 6.43 8.08
CA SER A 81 -2.00 7.84 8.47
C SER A 81 -1.93 8.76 7.26
N CYS A 82 -2.51 9.96 7.40
CA CYS A 82 -2.34 11.07 6.45
C CYS A 82 -0.96 11.76 6.59
N ALA A 83 -0.29 11.58 7.73
CA ALA A 83 1.09 11.99 7.98
C ALA A 83 1.90 10.77 8.46
N PRO A 84 2.19 9.81 7.55
CA PRO A 84 2.81 8.55 7.92
C PRO A 84 4.29 8.67 8.28
N ASN A 85 4.83 7.64 8.92
CA ASN A 85 6.28 7.48 9.16
C ASN A 85 6.90 6.33 8.35
N CYS A 86 6.07 5.58 7.61
CA CYS A 86 6.50 4.52 6.69
C CYS A 86 5.86 4.70 5.31
N GLU A 87 6.45 4.04 4.31
CA GLU A 87 5.86 3.85 2.99
C GLU A 87 5.91 2.38 2.57
N ALA A 88 5.05 2.01 1.62
CA ALA A 88 5.08 0.70 0.99
C ALA A 88 5.90 0.76 -0.30
N VAL A 89 6.94 -0.06 -0.38
CA VAL A 89 7.87 -0.14 -1.50
C VAL A 89 7.64 -1.45 -2.24
N LEU A 90 7.34 -1.34 -3.54
CA LEU A 90 7.26 -2.49 -4.45
C LEU A 90 8.66 -2.90 -4.88
N ASP A 91 8.97 -4.17 -4.69
CA ASP A 91 10.19 -4.83 -5.13
C ASP A 91 9.81 -5.81 -6.24
N GLU A 92 10.08 -5.42 -7.49
CA GLU A 92 9.76 -6.23 -8.68
C GLU A 92 10.83 -7.33 -8.84
N ASP A 93 10.40 -8.58 -8.98
CA ASP A 93 11.32 -9.68 -9.27
C ASP A 93 11.90 -9.52 -10.69
N GLU A 94 13.18 -9.86 -10.87
CA GLU A 94 13.83 -9.73 -12.19
C GLU A 94 13.36 -10.79 -13.20
N GLY A 95 12.72 -11.87 -12.73
CA GLY A 95 12.19 -12.92 -13.57
C GLY A 95 10.83 -12.59 -14.21
N ASP A 96 10.40 -13.47 -15.11
CA ASP A 96 9.09 -13.34 -15.78
C ASP A 96 7.89 -13.69 -14.87
N ASP A 97 8.15 -14.34 -13.72
CA ASP A 97 7.11 -14.73 -12.76
C ASP A 97 6.73 -13.57 -11.84
N ARG A 98 5.77 -12.76 -12.29
CA ARG A 98 5.21 -11.62 -11.56
C ARG A 98 4.60 -11.97 -10.19
N ARG A 99 4.38 -13.24 -9.85
CA ARG A 99 3.93 -13.66 -8.49
C ARG A 99 5.00 -13.44 -7.42
N LYS A 100 6.26 -13.34 -7.85
CA LYS A 100 7.42 -13.18 -6.98
C LYS A 100 7.67 -11.75 -6.55
N ASP A 101 7.00 -10.76 -7.15
CA ASP A 101 7.03 -9.38 -6.69
C ASP A 101 6.70 -9.32 -5.19
N ARG A 102 7.32 -8.39 -4.47
CA ARG A 102 7.17 -8.25 -3.01
C ARG A 102 6.83 -6.81 -2.65
N VAL A 103 6.16 -6.66 -1.52
CA VAL A 103 5.90 -5.36 -0.93
C VAL A 103 6.60 -5.31 0.41
N PHE A 104 7.38 -4.27 0.63
CA PHE A 104 8.04 -4.00 1.89
C PHE A 104 7.54 -2.71 2.49
N ILE A 105 7.51 -2.65 3.82
CA ILE A 105 7.28 -1.42 4.55
C ILE A 105 8.64 -0.86 4.96
N GLU A 106 8.92 0.37 4.54
CA GLU A 106 10.18 1.06 4.77
C GLU A 106 9.95 2.38 5.53
N ALA A 107 10.87 2.72 6.43
CA ALA A 107 10.80 3.96 7.20
C ALA A 107 11.14 5.18 6.33
N ILE A 108 10.32 6.24 6.33
CA ILE A 108 10.60 7.48 5.56
C ILE A 108 11.25 8.58 6.40
N ARG A 109 11.30 8.37 7.72
CA ARG A 109 12.02 9.17 8.71
C ARG A 109 12.54 8.26 9.82
N ASP A 110 13.36 8.79 10.71
CA ASP A 110 13.72 8.07 11.94
C ASP A 110 12.47 7.88 12.81
N ILE A 111 12.35 6.70 13.42
CA ILE A 111 11.22 6.28 14.25
C ILE A 111 11.76 5.85 15.62
N ALA A 112 11.30 6.53 16.67
CA ALA A 112 11.69 6.26 18.05
C ALA A 112 10.97 4.99 18.59
N PRO A 113 11.58 4.30 19.57
CA PRO A 113 10.91 3.24 20.29
C PRO A 113 9.56 3.71 20.85
N GLY A 114 8.52 2.90 20.68
CA GLY A 114 7.17 3.16 21.15
C GLY A 114 6.27 3.89 20.15
N GLU A 115 6.80 4.49 19.08
CA GLU A 115 5.99 5.09 18.02
C GLU A 115 5.18 4.04 17.25
N GLU A 116 3.96 4.39 16.84
CA GLU A 116 3.15 3.55 15.95
C GLU A 116 3.61 3.70 14.51
N LEU A 117 3.84 2.57 13.84
CA LEU A 117 4.11 2.53 12.41
C LEU A 117 2.81 2.80 11.67
N SER A 118 2.89 3.65 10.65
CA SER A 118 1.75 3.93 9.77
C SER A 118 2.23 4.27 8.36
N TYR A 119 1.42 3.93 7.36
CA TYR A 119 1.65 4.33 5.97
C TYR A 119 0.36 4.85 5.32
N ASN A 120 0.51 5.52 4.18
CA ASN A 120 -0.66 5.89 3.40
C ASN A 120 -1.14 4.67 2.60
N TYR A 121 -2.36 4.19 2.85
CA TYR A 121 -2.90 3.00 2.18
C TYR A 121 -3.10 3.20 0.68
N GLY A 122 -3.16 4.44 0.20
CA GLY A 122 -3.27 4.70 -1.24
C GLY A 122 -4.60 4.25 -1.85
N ILE A 123 -5.66 4.05 -1.05
CA ILE A 123 -6.94 3.50 -1.51
C ILE A 123 -7.57 4.43 -2.54
N THR A 124 -7.80 3.91 -3.74
CA THR A 124 -8.50 4.61 -4.81
C THR A 124 -9.73 3.81 -5.21
N LEU A 125 -10.89 4.48 -5.27
CA LEU A 125 -12.13 3.89 -5.75
C LEU A 125 -12.55 4.56 -7.07
N GLU A 126 -13.10 3.77 -7.98
CA GLU A 126 -13.59 4.29 -9.27
C GLU A 126 -14.87 5.12 -9.09
N GLU A 127 -15.76 4.63 -8.23
CA GLU A 127 -17.05 5.24 -7.90
C GLU A 127 -16.93 6.61 -7.23
N LYS A 128 -17.99 7.41 -7.29
CA LYS A 128 -17.99 8.75 -6.69
C LYS A 128 -17.84 8.64 -5.16
N HIS A 129 -16.97 9.46 -4.57
CA HIS A 129 -16.80 9.50 -3.12
C HIS A 129 -18.00 10.19 -2.47
N THR A 130 -19.08 9.44 -2.26
CA THR A 130 -20.26 9.89 -1.54
C THR A 130 -19.95 10.10 -0.05
N LYS A 131 -20.83 10.82 0.67
CA LYS A 131 -20.68 10.98 2.13
C LYS A 131 -20.66 9.63 2.85
N ARG A 132 -21.56 8.72 2.47
CA ARG A 132 -21.62 7.34 2.99
C ARG A 132 -20.30 6.61 2.77
N LEU A 133 -19.75 6.65 1.55
CA LEU A 133 -18.50 5.96 1.25
C LEU A 133 -17.32 6.53 2.04
N LYS A 134 -17.23 7.86 2.18
CA LYS A 134 -16.21 8.48 3.03
C LYS A 134 -16.34 8.10 4.51
N GLN A 135 -17.56 7.83 4.98
CA GLN A 135 -17.81 7.37 6.35
C GLN A 135 -17.41 5.91 6.56
N ILE A 136 -17.65 5.03 5.57
CA ILE A 136 -17.14 3.65 5.57
C ILE A 136 -15.61 3.66 5.63
N TRP A 137 -14.99 4.53 4.83
CA TRP A 137 -13.53 4.69 4.77
C TRP A 137 -13.04 5.88 5.62
N GLU A 138 -13.63 6.09 6.80
CA GLU A 138 -13.28 7.18 7.71
C GLU A 138 -11.81 7.06 8.16
N CYS A 139 -11.09 8.18 8.19
CA CYS A 139 -9.72 8.22 8.71
C CYS A 139 -9.72 8.74 10.15
N ARG A 140 -9.13 7.97 11.07
CA ARG A 140 -8.98 8.29 12.50
C ARG A 140 -7.52 8.43 12.93
N CYS A 141 -6.62 8.76 12.00
CA CYS A 141 -5.18 8.74 12.27
C CYS A 141 -4.68 9.84 13.22
N GLY A 142 -5.49 10.88 13.48
CA GLY A 142 -5.14 11.98 14.38
C GLY A 142 -4.11 12.99 13.85
N ALA A 143 -3.65 12.87 12.60
CA ALA A 143 -2.75 13.85 12.00
C ALA A 143 -3.41 15.24 11.86
N GLU A 144 -2.66 16.32 12.07
CA GLU A 144 -3.15 17.70 11.95
C GLU A 144 -3.74 18.00 10.55
N ASN A 145 -3.16 17.39 9.52
CA ASN A 145 -3.58 17.50 8.13
C ASN A 145 -4.45 16.32 7.67
N CYS A 146 -5.12 15.62 8.59
CA CYS A 146 -6.00 14.51 8.26
C CYS A 146 -7.10 14.93 7.28
N THR A 147 -7.30 14.14 6.23
CA THR A 147 -8.32 14.39 5.19
C THR A 147 -9.72 13.90 5.59
N GLY A 148 -9.86 13.28 6.76
CA GLY A 148 -11.10 12.68 7.27
C GLY A 148 -11.49 11.36 6.60
N THR A 149 -10.75 10.89 5.59
CA THR A 149 -11.00 9.61 4.91
C THR A 149 -9.72 8.98 4.39
N MET A 150 -9.65 7.66 4.40
CA MET A 150 -8.52 6.90 3.85
C MET A 150 -8.48 6.92 2.31
N LEU A 151 -9.54 7.41 1.67
CA LEU A 151 -9.65 7.50 0.22
C LEU A 151 -8.77 8.61 -0.34
N GLN A 152 -7.97 8.27 -1.35
CA GLN A 152 -7.16 9.23 -2.08
C GLN A 152 -8.05 10.25 -2.83
N PRO A 153 -7.65 11.53 -2.92
CA PRO A 153 -8.34 12.49 -3.76
C PRO A 153 -8.47 11.99 -5.20
N LYS A 154 -9.63 12.22 -5.84
CA LYS A 154 -9.77 11.93 -7.27
C LYS A 154 -8.87 12.89 -8.04
N LYS A 155 -7.91 12.32 -8.77
CA LYS A 155 -7.07 13.09 -9.71
C LYS A 155 -7.96 13.70 -10.79
N ASP A 156 -7.75 14.98 -11.07
CA ASP A 156 -8.46 15.67 -12.13
C ASP A 156 -8.18 15.00 -13.49
N LYS A 157 -9.14 15.10 -14.42
CA LYS A 157 -9.04 14.48 -15.77
C LYS A 157 -7.76 14.88 -16.53
N LYS A 158 -7.14 16.01 -16.17
CA LYS A 158 -5.89 16.54 -16.72
C LYS A 158 -4.69 15.64 -16.38
N ASP A 159 -4.56 15.23 -15.11
CA ASP A 159 -3.43 14.42 -14.63
C ASP A 159 -3.42 13.01 -15.22
N LYS A 160 -4.60 12.43 -15.45
CA LYS A 160 -4.74 11.12 -16.10
C LYS A 160 -4.27 11.16 -17.56
N LYS A 161 -4.52 12.28 -18.28
CA LYS A 161 -4.11 12.47 -19.67
C LYS A 161 -2.59 12.64 -19.77
N ASP A 162 -1.99 13.36 -18.84
CA ASP A 162 -0.54 13.61 -18.79
C ASP A 162 0.25 12.34 -18.43
N LYS A 163 -0.24 11.51 -17.49
CA LYS A 163 0.38 10.19 -17.22
C LYS A 163 0.26 9.22 -18.39
N LYS A 164 -0.89 9.17 -19.09
CA LYS A 164 -1.06 8.31 -20.28
C LYS A 164 -0.13 8.74 -21.42
N LYS A 165 0.12 10.05 -21.57
CA LYS A 165 1.10 10.60 -22.52
C LYS A 165 2.53 10.22 -22.13
N LYS A 166 2.92 10.41 -20.86
CA LYS A 166 4.25 10.01 -20.34
C LYS A 166 4.52 8.50 -20.45
N LYS A 167 3.54 7.63 -20.21
CA LYS A 167 3.68 6.17 -20.39
C LYS A 167 3.92 5.82 -21.86
N LYS A 168 3.13 6.39 -22.79
CA LYS A 168 3.33 6.22 -24.24
C LYS A 168 4.69 6.71 -24.73
N ASP A 169 5.19 7.83 -24.19
CA ASP A 169 6.49 8.37 -24.58
C ASP A 169 7.65 7.51 -24.04
N LYS A 170 7.53 6.97 -22.82
CA LYS A 170 8.50 6.03 -22.23
C LYS A 170 8.54 4.69 -23.00
N ASP A 171 7.39 4.18 -23.41
CA ASP A 171 7.28 2.94 -24.20
C ASP A 171 7.86 3.12 -25.62
N LYS A 172 7.64 4.28 -26.26
CA LYS A 172 8.26 4.62 -27.55
C LYS A 172 9.78 4.75 -27.45
N LYS A 173 10.29 5.33 -26.36
CA LYS A 173 11.73 5.46 -26.12
C LYS A 173 12.39 4.09 -25.93
N LYS A 174 11.81 3.22 -25.07
CA LYS A 174 12.27 1.84 -24.88
C LYS A 174 12.29 1.03 -26.19
N LYS A 175 11.33 1.22 -27.09
CA LYS A 175 11.30 0.56 -28.41
C LYS A 175 12.38 1.06 -29.36
N LYS A 176 12.72 2.35 -29.33
CA LYS A 176 13.81 2.92 -30.13
C LYS A 176 15.18 2.44 -29.63
N ASP A 177 15.39 2.46 -28.31
CA ASP A 177 16.65 2.04 -27.68
C ASP A 177 16.95 0.54 -27.88
N LYS A 178 15.90 -0.30 -28.03
CA LYS A 178 16.04 -1.73 -28.39
C LYS A 178 16.34 -1.95 -29.87
N LYS A 179 15.95 -1.04 -30.77
CA LYS A 179 16.21 -1.15 -32.21
C LYS A 179 17.64 -0.74 -32.55
N SER A 180 18.18 0.28 -31.89
CA SER A 180 19.55 0.78 -32.09
C SER A 180 20.66 -0.07 -31.46
N LYS A 181 20.32 -1.17 -30.77
CA LYS A 181 21.29 -2.15 -30.22
C LYS A 181 21.33 -3.46 -31.02
N LYS A 182 20.60 -3.53 -32.13
CA LYS A 182 20.46 -4.74 -32.96
C LYS A 182 21.00 -4.54 -34.40
N ASP A 183 21.57 -3.37 -34.66
CA ASP A 183 22.35 -2.99 -35.85
C ASP A 183 23.80 -2.78 -35.41
#